data_AF-A0A416JG61-F1
#
_entry.id   AF-A0A416JG61-F1
#
_cell.length_a   1.000
_cell.length_b   1.000
_cell.length_c   1.000
_cell.angle_alpha   90.00
_cell.angle_beta   90.00
_cell.angle_gamma   90.00
#
_symmetry.space_group_name_H-M   'P 1'
#
loop_
_entity.id
_entity.type
_entity.pdbx_description
1 polymer ?
#
loop_
_entity_poly.entity_id
_entity_poly.type
_entity_poly.pdbx_seq_one_letter_code
_entity_poly.pdbx_strand_id
1 'polypeptide(L)'
;MSNILSNRYEFMFLVEASGCNPNGDPDMGNLPRQDEDTELGYITDVALKRRIRNYIQDAYGTDETMQILMQKGTSINEKIAESALAVNEITAFPKNFVNTKVSEAEDYMTNRYWDVRTFGGVLSTGRNAGQVRGAVQLTGCNFSIDPIQPKSITVTRMCYTDGGDYSTLEGYKRRIRSFQMIRSARWVQSSSFHMDCIWYVVLQVRVWQRKMVSQKMI
;
A
#
# COMPACT_ATOMS: atom_id res chain seq x y z
N MET A 1 23.72 16.98 -1.68
CA MET A 1 23.60 15.67 -2.35
C MET A 1 23.41 14.62 -1.28
N SER A 2 22.24 13.98 -1.22
CA SER A 2 22.02 12.84 -0.34
C SER A 2 22.91 11.68 -0.81
N ASN A 3 23.67 11.09 0.11
CA ASN A 3 24.51 9.94 -0.21
C ASN A 3 23.61 8.78 -0.65
N ILE A 4 23.75 8.39 -1.91
CA ILE A 4 23.11 7.18 -2.45
C ILE A 4 23.69 5.98 -1.70
N LEU A 5 22.85 5.02 -1.32
CA LEU A 5 23.27 3.81 -0.60
C LEU A 5 24.37 3.08 -1.40
N SER A 6 25.52 2.86 -0.74
CA SER A 6 26.67 2.18 -1.36
C SER A 6 26.55 0.66 -1.34
N ASN A 7 25.82 0.12 -0.35
CA ASN A 7 25.75 -1.30 -0.06
C ASN A 7 24.36 -1.87 -0.36
N ARG A 8 24.33 -3.18 -0.61
CA ARG A 8 23.11 -3.98 -0.57
C ARG A 8 22.80 -4.32 0.89
N TYR A 9 21.54 -4.21 1.27
CA TYR A 9 21.06 -4.54 2.60
C TYR A 9 20.02 -5.65 2.51
N GLU A 10 20.09 -6.59 3.45
CA GLU A 10 19.09 -7.62 3.66
C GLU A 10 18.57 -7.49 5.08
N PHE A 11 17.27 -7.68 5.27
CA PHE A 11 16.65 -7.58 6.57
C PHE A 11 15.55 -8.61 6.73
N MET A 12 15.39 -9.07 7.96
CA MET A 12 14.34 -9.98 8.37
C MET A 12 13.58 -9.32 9.51
N PHE A 13 12.26 -9.27 9.39
CA PHE A 13 11.42 -8.75 10.46
C PHE A 13 10.43 -9.82 10.92
N LEU A 14 10.24 -9.88 12.23
CA LEU A 14 9.23 -10.70 12.86
C LEU A 14 8.03 -9.80 13.17
N VAL A 15 6.85 -10.23 12.74
CA VAL A 15 5.61 -9.52 13.02
C VAL A 15 4.69 -10.46 13.77
N GLU A 16 4.24 -10.03 14.94
CA GLU A 16 3.25 -10.75 15.70
C GLU A 16 1.86 -10.13 15.44
N ALA A 17 0.86 -10.99 15.29
CA ALA A 17 -0.53 -10.58 15.16
C ALA A 17 -1.35 -11.29 16.23
N SER A 18 -1.37 -10.72 17.43
CA SER A 18 -2.26 -11.18 18.49
C SER A 18 -3.63 -10.53 18.32
N GLY A 19 -4.65 -11.38 18.36
CA GLY A 19 -6.03 -10.95 18.32
C GLY A 19 -6.35 -9.93 17.21
N CYS A 20 -6.03 -10.25 15.97
CA CYS A 20 -6.44 -9.41 14.86
C CYS A 20 -6.47 -10.19 13.56
N ASN A 21 -6.98 -9.56 12.50
CA ASN A 21 -6.77 -10.03 11.14
C ASN A 21 -5.63 -9.20 10.52
N PRO A 22 -4.42 -9.78 10.35
CA PRO A 22 -3.29 -9.05 9.79
C PRO A 22 -3.40 -8.85 8.28
N ASN A 23 -4.18 -9.65 7.55
CA ASN A 23 -4.32 -9.46 6.11
C ASN A 23 -5.58 -10.15 5.62
N GLY A 24 -6.63 -9.35 5.42
CA GLY A 24 -7.91 -9.85 4.94
C GLY A 24 -7.89 -10.27 3.48
N ASP A 25 -8.52 -11.41 3.20
CA ASP A 25 -8.81 -11.89 1.87
C ASP A 25 -10.14 -11.30 1.37
N PRO A 26 -10.15 -10.47 0.31
CA PRO A 26 -11.38 -9.90 -0.22
C PRO A 26 -12.30 -10.97 -0.83
N ASP A 27 -11.75 -12.08 -1.33
CA ASP A 27 -12.51 -13.14 -1.99
C ASP A 27 -13.08 -14.12 -0.96
N MET A 28 -12.39 -14.32 0.17
CA MET A 28 -12.84 -15.18 1.28
C MET A 28 -13.52 -14.39 2.41
N GLY A 29 -14.30 -13.37 2.07
CA GLY A 29 -15.16 -12.66 3.02
C GLY A 29 -14.40 -12.00 4.18
N ASN A 30 -13.19 -11.50 3.90
CA ASN A 30 -12.26 -10.86 4.83
C ASN A 30 -11.72 -11.81 5.93
N LEU A 31 -11.62 -13.12 5.66
CA LEU A 31 -10.81 -14.03 6.47
C LEU A 31 -9.33 -13.66 6.37
N PRO A 32 -8.50 -13.96 7.38
CA PRO A 32 -7.05 -13.94 7.21
C PRO A 32 -6.65 -14.78 6.01
N ARG A 33 -5.75 -14.27 5.17
CA ARG A 33 -5.22 -15.03 4.05
C ARG A 33 -4.45 -16.25 4.54
N GLN A 34 -4.72 -17.39 3.94
CA GLN A 34 -4.18 -18.69 4.30
C GLN A 34 -3.91 -19.49 3.02
N ASP A 35 -2.81 -20.23 3.01
CA ASP A 35 -2.49 -21.20 1.98
C ASP A 35 -3.33 -22.47 2.18
N GLU A 36 -3.97 -22.95 1.11
CA GLU A 36 -4.94 -24.06 1.20
C GLU A 36 -4.27 -25.41 1.47
N ASP A 37 -3.02 -25.58 1.04
CA ASP A 37 -2.29 -26.85 1.18
C ASP A 37 -1.58 -26.96 2.53
N THR A 38 -0.96 -25.87 3.00
CA THR A 38 -0.12 -25.86 4.20
C THR A 38 -0.80 -25.29 5.44
N GLU A 39 -1.97 -24.68 5.28
CA GLU A 39 -2.69 -23.94 6.33
C GLU A 39 -1.89 -22.77 6.94
N LEU A 40 -0.74 -22.42 6.37
CA LEU A 40 0.04 -21.28 6.80
C LEU A 40 -0.66 -19.99 6.39
N GLY A 41 -0.80 -19.07 7.33
CA GLY A 41 -1.26 -17.74 7.01
C GLY A 41 -0.22 -17.01 6.18
N TYR A 42 -0.62 -16.11 5.27
CA TYR A 42 0.34 -15.16 4.68
C TYR A 42 -0.10 -13.69 4.64
N ILE A 43 0.87 -12.77 4.78
CA ILE A 43 0.66 -11.33 4.59
C ILE A 43 1.18 -10.93 3.21
N THR A 44 0.39 -10.27 2.38
CA THR A 44 0.89 -9.86 1.05
C THR A 44 1.92 -8.75 1.16
N ASP A 45 2.87 -8.73 0.24
CA ASP A 45 3.86 -7.67 0.14
C ASP A 45 3.19 -6.28 -0.02
N VAL A 46 2.10 -6.21 -0.79
CA VAL A 46 1.32 -4.97 -0.97
C VAL A 46 0.70 -4.49 0.34
N ALA A 47 0.22 -5.39 1.21
CA ALA A 47 -0.32 -5.01 2.52
C ALA A 47 0.76 -4.39 3.41
N LEU A 48 1.97 -4.97 3.43
CA LEU A 48 3.11 -4.42 4.16
C LEU A 48 3.56 -3.08 3.58
N LYS A 49 3.71 -2.99 2.26
CA LYS A 49 4.04 -1.72 1.58
C LYS A 49 2.99 -0.65 1.90
N ARG A 50 1.71 -0.99 2.04
CA ARG A 50 0.67 -0.03 2.44
C ARG A 50 0.86 0.47 3.87
N ARG A 51 1.16 -0.42 4.83
CA ARG A 51 1.46 0.00 6.22
C ARG A 51 2.65 0.93 6.31
N ILE A 52 3.73 0.61 5.58
CA ILE A 52 4.93 1.45 5.53
C ILE A 52 4.59 2.83 4.93
N ARG A 53 3.82 2.88 3.83
CA ARG A 53 3.35 4.14 3.25
C ARG A 53 2.53 4.97 4.22
N ASN A 54 1.58 4.36 4.93
CA ASN A 54 0.75 5.05 5.92
C ASN A 54 1.63 5.65 7.03
N TYR A 55 2.58 4.88 7.57
CA TYR A 55 3.51 5.39 8.56
C TYR A 55 4.33 6.59 8.06
N ILE A 56 4.86 6.51 6.83
CA ILE A 56 5.61 7.63 6.24
C ILE A 56 4.73 8.85 6.03
N GLN A 57 3.49 8.67 5.59
CA GLN A 57 2.52 9.75 5.46
C GLN A 57 2.21 10.41 6.81
N ASP A 58 2.01 9.61 7.86
CA ASP A 58 1.69 10.12 9.19
C ASP A 58 2.89 10.83 9.84
N ALA A 59 4.10 10.29 9.68
CA ALA A 59 5.31 10.82 10.31
C ALA A 59 5.98 11.96 9.53
N TYR A 60 5.88 11.97 8.19
CA TYR A 60 6.62 12.87 7.31
C TYR A 60 5.73 13.59 6.26
N GLY A 61 4.41 13.52 6.39
CA GLY A 61 3.47 14.04 5.37
C GLY A 61 3.55 15.55 5.12
N THR A 62 4.20 16.32 5.99
CA THR A 62 4.45 17.76 5.79
C THR A 62 5.64 18.04 4.88
N ASP A 63 6.54 17.08 4.68
CA ASP A 63 7.71 17.22 3.83
C ASP A 63 7.33 16.95 2.36
N GLU A 64 7.64 17.90 1.49
CA GLU A 64 7.36 17.79 0.06
C GLU A 64 8.09 16.63 -0.65
N THR A 65 9.21 16.15 -0.09
CA THR A 65 10.03 15.07 -0.64
C THR A 65 9.64 13.67 -0.13
N MET A 66 8.72 13.64 0.84
CA MET A 66 8.22 12.42 1.50
C MET A 66 6.75 12.13 1.18
N GLN A 67 6.23 12.77 0.14
CA GLN A 67 4.86 12.54 -0.30
C GLN A 67 4.66 11.10 -0.79
N ILE A 68 3.44 10.61 -0.67
CA ILE A 68 3.06 9.26 -1.12
C ILE A 68 2.19 9.40 -2.37
N LEU A 69 2.55 8.72 -3.46
CA LEU A 69 1.77 8.73 -4.69
C LEU A 69 0.53 7.84 -4.59
N MET A 70 0.70 6.65 -4.01
CA MET A 70 -0.33 5.60 -3.97
C MET A 70 -1.35 5.85 -2.83
N GLN A 71 -2.17 6.88 -2.98
CA GLN A 71 -3.19 7.28 -2.01
C GLN A 71 -4.60 6.80 -2.41
N LYS A 72 -5.50 6.75 -1.42
CA LYS A 72 -6.90 6.38 -1.65
C LYS A 72 -7.64 7.56 -2.29
N GLY A 73 -8.35 7.30 -3.38
CA GLY A 73 -9.26 8.28 -3.99
C GLY A 73 -8.59 9.35 -4.86
N THR A 74 -7.29 9.22 -5.13
CA THR A 74 -6.53 10.16 -5.96
C THR A 74 -6.20 9.55 -7.32
N SER A 75 -6.27 10.37 -8.38
CA SER A 75 -5.87 9.95 -9.72
C SER A 75 -4.35 10.01 -9.86
N ILE A 76 -3.73 8.87 -10.19
CA ILE A 76 -2.28 8.82 -10.48
C ILE A 76 -1.95 9.65 -11.73
N ASN A 77 -2.84 9.67 -12.72
CA ASN A 77 -2.65 10.40 -13.97
C ASN A 77 -2.59 11.92 -13.77
N GLU A 78 -3.29 12.45 -12.76
CA GLU A 78 -3.22 13.87 -12.40
C GLU A 78 -1.79 14.24 -11.97
N LYS A 79 -1.18 13.41 -11.11
CA LYS A 79 0.18 13.64 -10.60
C LYS A 79 1.25 13.44 -11.66
N ILE A 80 1.05 12.48 -12.57
CA ILE A 80 1.92 12.33 -13.75
C ILE A 80 1.82 13.56 -14.65
N ALA A 81 0.61 14.09 -14.87
CA ALA A 81 0.43 15.30 -15.66
C ALA A 81 1.11 16.51 -15.00
N GLU A 82 0.99 16.67 -13.68
CA GLU A 82 1.68 17.70 -12.90
C GLU A 82 3.20 17.65 -13.13
N SER A 83 3.82 16.46 -13.08
CA SER A 83 5.25 16.31 -13.38
C SER A 83 5.62 16.71 -14.80
N ALA A 84 4.78 16.37 -15.78
CA ALA A 84 5.03 16.68 -17.18
C ALA A 84 4.89 18.19 -17.45
N LEU A 85 3.94 18.87 -16.80
CA LEU A 85 3.80 20.34 -16.88
C LEU A 85 5.02 21.04 -16.27
N ALA A 86 5.43 20.62 -15.07
CA ALA A 86 6.55 21.22 -14.35
C ALA A 86 7.88 21.11 -15.12
N VAL A 87 8.17 19.94 -15.68
CA VAL A 87 9.43 19.66 -16.39
C VAL A 87 9.51 20.30 -17.78
N ASN A 88 8.37 20.43 -18.45
CA ASN A 88 8.29 21.11 -19.75
C ASN A 88 8.05 22.61 -19.61
N GLU A 89 7.89 23.13 -18.38
CA GLU A 89 7.64 24.54 -18.08
C GLU A 89 6.42 25.11 -18.82
N ILE A 90 5.39 24.28 -19.00
CA ILE A 90 4.15 24.63 -19.69
C ILE A 90 2.97 24.69 -18.72
N THR A 91 2.03 25.60 -18.96
CA THR A 91 0.80 25.74 -18.16
C THR A 91 -0.35 24.89 -18.67
N ALA A 92 -0.32 24.53 -19.97
CA ALA A 92 -1.33 23.71 -20.61
C ALA A 92 -0.69 22.82 -21.68
N PHE A 93 -1.23 21.62 -21.86
CA PHE A 93 -0.73 20.69 -22.88
C PHE A 93 -1.23 21.09 -24.28
N PRO A 94 -0.35 21.22 -25.28
CA PRO A 94 -0.76 21.42 -26.66
C PRO A 94 -1.47 20.17 -27.22
N LYS A 95 -2.20 20.36 -28.32
CA LYS A 95 -2.87 19.26 -29.04
C LYS A 95 -1.81 18.27 -29.54
N ASN A 96 -2.02 16.97 -29.27
CA ASN A 96 -1.07 15.88 -29.57
C ASN A 96 0.29 15.98 -28.84
N PHE A 97 0.33 16.56 -27.64
CA PHE A 97 1.54 16.59 -26.83
C PHE A 97 2.05 15.18 -26.49
N VAL A 98 3.31 14.93 -26.81
CA VAL A 98 4.09 13.76 -26.41
C VAL A 98 5.21 14.24 -25.51
N ASN A 99 5.36 13.64 -24.33
CA ASN A 99 6.43 14.02 -23.41
C ASN A 99 7.77 13.53 -23.96
N THR A 100 8.64 14.45 -24.35
CA THR A 100 10.02 14.15 -24.79
C THR A 100 10.99 14.06 -23.60
N LYS A 101 10.67 14.76 -22.50
CA LYS A 101 11.48 14.83 -21.28
C LYS A 101 11.06 13.78 -20.23
N VAL A 102 10.95 12.53 -20.66
CA VAL A 102 10.48 11.44 -19.78
C VAL A 102 11.42 11.22 -18.59
N SER A 103 12.74 11.30 -18.79
CA SER A 103 13.73 11.12 -17.70
C SER A 103 13.64 12.21 -16.64
N GLU A 104 13.49 13.48 -17.05
CA GLU A 104 13.35 14.59 -16.11
C GLU A 104 12.02 14.49 -15.33
N ALA A 105 10.95 14.02 -15.98
CA ALA A 105 9.67 13.73 -15.31
C ALA A 105 9.77 12.56 -14.32
N GLU A 106 10.54 11.52 -14.65
CA GLU A 106 10.87 10.42 -13.74
C GLU A 106 11.63 10.93 -12.51
N ASP A 107 12.64 11.80 -12.71
CA ASP A 107 13.42 12.41 -11.64
C ASP A 107 12.55 13.31 -10.75
N TYR A 108 11.64 14.10 -11.34
CA TYR A 108 10.66 14.89 -10.58
C TYR A 108 9.81 14.00 -9.67
N MET A 109 9.29 12.90 -10.22
CA MET A 109 8.44 11.96 -9.48
C MET A 109 9.22 11.25 -8.36
N THR A 110 10.46 10.83 -8.60
CA THR A 110 11.29 10.16 -7.58
C THR A 110 11.80 11.12 -6.49
N ASN A 111 11.96 12.40 -6.79
CA ASN A 111 12.33 13.40 -5.79
C ASN A 111 11.16 13.74 -4.86
N ARG A 112 9.95 13.88 -5.42
CA ARG A 112 8.74 14.25 -4.66
C ARG A 112 8.12 13.07 -3.91
N TYR A 113 8.03 11.90 -4.56
CA TYR A 113 7.30 10.76 -4.02
C TYR A 113 8.23 9.69 -3.45
N TRP A 114 8.19 9.53 -2.12
CA TRP A 114 9.02 8.56 -1.42
C TRP A 114 8.71 7.12 -1.81
N ASP A 115 7.44 6.78 -2.03
CA ASP A 115 7.06 5.41 -2.36
C ASP A 115 7.44 5.02 -3.79
N VAL A 116 7.45 5.96 -4.74
CA VAL A 116 8.00 5.76 -6.08
C VAL A 116 9.50 5.54 -6.03
N ARG A 117 10.22 6.38 -5.27
CA ARG A 117 11.67 6.23 -5.05
C ARG A 117 12.04 4.89 -4.41
N THR A 118 11.22 4.44 -3.46
CA THR A 118 11.51 3.28 -2.62
C THR A 118 11.02 1.97 -3.26
N PHE A 119 9.75 1.88 -3.64
CA PHE A 119 9.14 0.64 -4.16
C PHE A 119 9.03 0.61 -5.69
N GLY A 120 9.17 1.75 -6.35
CA GLY A 120 8.99 1.88 -7.80
C GLY A 120 7.53 2.07 -8.19
N GLY A 121 7.32 2.28 -9.48
CA GLY A 121 6.00 2.51 -10.04
C GLY A 121 6.01 2.56 -11.57
N VAL A 122 4.89 2.17 -12.17
CA VAL A 122 4.64 2.36 -13.60
C VAL A 122 3.99 3.74 -13.76
N LEU A 123 4.71 4.68 -14.38
CA LEU A 123 4.30 6.08 -14.54
C LEU A 123 4.02 6.41 -16.01
N SER A 124 3.92 5.39 -16.86
CA SER A 124 3.71 5.55 -18.30
C SER A 124 2.25 5.81 -18.69
N THR A 125 1.33 5.80 -17.72
CA THR A 125 -0.10 6.03 -17.97
C THR A 125 -0.38 7.51 -18.24
N GLY A 126 -1.12 7.79 -19.32
CA GLY A 126 -1.49 9.16 -19.68
C GLY A 126 -0.32 9.97 -20.25
N ARG A 127 0.16 10.96 -19.48
CA ARG A 127 1.21 11.91 -19.94
C ARG A 127 2.64 11.38 -19.88
N ASN A 128 2.80 10.14 -19.43
CA ASN A 128 4.04 9.36 -19.42
C ASN A 128 5.23 10.04 -18.72
N ALA A 129 5.50 9.60 -17.49
CA ALA A 129 6.70 9.93 -16.71
C ALA A 129 7.60 8.71 -16.50
N GLY A 130 7.56 7.73 -17.41
CA GLY A 130 8.48 6.61 -17.44
C GLY A 130 8.09 5.44 -16.53
N GLN A 131 9.10 4.69 -16.08
CA GLN A 131 8.90 3.54 -15.20
C GLN A 131 10.10 3.40 -14.26
N VAL A 132 9.80 3.43 -12.96
CA VAL A 132 10.81 3.36 -11.90
C VAL A 132 10.83 1.97 -11.31
N ARG A 133 12.01 1.37 -11.20
CA ARG A 133 12.24 0.18 -10.36
C ARG A 133 12.71 0.65 -8.99
N GLY A 134 11.95 0.34 -7.95
CA GLY A 134 12.31 0.71 -6.59
C GLY A 134 13.49 -0.08 -6.07
N ALA A 135 14.29 0.58 -5.23
CA ALA A 135 15.37 -0.03 -4.47
C ALA A 135 14.86 -1.13 -3.52
N VAL A 136 13.63 -1.02 -3.04
CA VAL A 136 13.10 -1.92 -2.02
C VAL A 136 12.12 -2.92 -2.62
N GLN A 137 12.49 -4.20 -2.61
CA GLN A 137 11.65 -5.30 -3.04
C GLN A 137 11.24 -6.16 -1.84
N LEU A 138 9.97 -6.12 -1.45
CA LEU A 138 9.48 -7.02 -0.42
C LEU A 138 9.12 -8.36 -1.08
N THR A 139 9.97 -9.38 -0.98
CA THR A 139 9.73 -10.70 -1.60
C THR A 139 10.12 -11.84 -0.68
N GLY A 140 9.36 -12.93 -0.75
CA GLY A 140 9.78 -14.26 -0.29
C GLY A 140 9.61 -14.51 1.21
N CYS A 141 8.50 -15.17 1.56
CA CYS A 141 8.14 -15.70 2.89
C CYS A 141 7.54 -14.68 3.87
N ASN A 142 6.27 -14.34 3.65
CA ASN A 142 5.43 -13.64 4.63
C ASN A 142 4.46 -14.62 5.31
N PHE A 143 4.92 -15.86 5.52
CA PHE A 143 4.11 -16.93 6.06
C PHE A 143 4.21 -16.96 7.59
N SER A 144 3.13 -17.39 8.24
CA SER A 144 3.18 -17.74 9.66
C SER A 144 4.18 -18.86 9.91
N ILE A 145 4.73 -18.93 11.13
CA ILE A 145 5.59 -20.06 11.54
C ILE A 145 4.78 -21.35 11.53
N ASP A 146 3.60 -21.26 12.13
CA ASP A 146 2.69 -22.37 12.36
C ASP A 146 1.39 -22.15 11.58
N PRO A 147 0.64 -23.22 11.27
CA PRO A 147 -0.70 -23.12 10.71
C PRO A 147 -1.60 -22.25 11.57
N ILE A 148 -2.36 -21.38 10.90
CA ILE A 148 -3.29 -20.47 11.57
C ILE A 148 -4.70 -21.06 11.60
N GLN A 149 -5.43 -20.78 12.68
CA GLN A 149 -6.85 -21.10 12.78
C GLN A 149 -7.67 -19.80 12.85
N PRO A 150 -8.31 -19.40 11.74
CA PRO A 150 -9.20 -18.24 11.75
C PRO A 150 -10.41 -18.48 12.64
N LYS A 151 -10.63 -17.59 13.61
CA LYS A 151 -11.82 -17.59 14.47
C LYS A 151 -12.76 -16.47 14.08
N SER A 152 -14.03 -16.82 13.85
CA SER A 152 -15.10 -15.84 13.66
C SER A 152 -15.76 -15.53 15.00
N ILE A 153 -15.54 -14.32 15.51
CA ILE A 153 -16.09 -13.85 16.79
C ILE A 153 -17.24 -12.89 16.49
N THR A 154 -18.46 -13.30 16.80
CA THR A 154 -19.65 -12.46 16.64
C THR A 154 -19.60 -11.30 17.63
N VAL A 155 -19.76 -10.08 17.12
CA VAL A 155 -19.84 -8.85 17.93
C VAL A 155 -21.23 -8.25 17.77
N THR A 156 -21.68 -7.47 18.75
CA THR A 156 -22.98 -6.80 18.69
C THR A 156 -22.78 -5.29 18.54
N ARG A 157 -23.58 -4.63 17.70
CA ARG A 157 -23.58 -3.17 17.57
C ARG A 157 -24.88 -2.62 18.13
N MET A 158 -24.79 -1.68 19.08
CA MET A 158 -26.00 -1.04 19.63
C MET A 158 -26.79 -0.28 18.55
N CYS A 159 -26.09 0.36 17.60
CA CYS A 159 -26.68 1.18 16.55
C CYS A 159 -27.32 0.31 15.45
N TYR A 160 -28.53 0.65 15.02
CA TYR A 160 -29.20 0.02 13.88
C TYR A 160 -28.75 0.65 12.54
N THR A 161 -28.91 -0.08 11.44
CA THR A 161 -28.86 0.45 10.07
C THR A 161 -30.27 0.55 9.52
N ASP A 162 -30.62 1.72 9.02
CA ASP A 162 -31.88 1.94 8.34
C ASP A 162 -31.82 1.22 6.98
N GLY A 163 -32.76 0.33 6.69
CA GLY A 163 -32.83 -0.36 5.40
C GLY A 163 -33.44 0.48 4.26
N GLY A 164 -33.42 1.81 4.37
CA GLY A 164 -34.07 2.70 3.40
C GLY A 164 -33.20 3.90 3.05
N ASP A 165 -33.16 4.24 1.76
CA ASP A 165 -32.50 5.42 1.23
C ASP A 165 -33.47 6.61 1.28
N TYR A 166 -33.35 7.45 2.31
CA TYR A 166 -34.21 8.64 2.42
C TYR A 166 -33.56 9.84 1.73
N SER A 167 -34.37 10.63 1.05
CA SER A 167 -33.93 11.85 0.37
C SER A 167 -33.67 13.03 1.32
N THR A 168 -34.10 12.96 2.58
CA THR A 168 -33.97 14.06 3.55
C THR A 168 -33.41 13.59 4.89
N LEU A 169 -32.61 14.45 5.52
CA LEU A 169 -32.06 14.19 6.85
C LEU A 169 -33.15 14.05 7.92
N GLU A 170 -34.28 14.75 7.77
CA GLU A 170 -35.46 14.57 8.64
C GLU A 170 -36.09 13.18 8.51
N GLY A 171 -36.06 12.58 7.31
CA GLY A 171 -36.51 11.21 7.07
C GLY A 171 -35.70 10.17 7.87
N TYR A 172 -34.37 10.37 7.96
CA TYR A 172 -33.49 9.56 8.83
C TYR A 172 -33.77 9.81 10.32
N LYS A 173 -34.02 11.06 10.74
CA LYS A 173 -34.23 11.42 12.16
C LYS A 173 -35.56 10.97 12.77
N ARG A 174 -36.59 10.68 11.94
CA ARG A 174 -37.96 10.38 12.42
C ARG A 174 -38.15 8.98 13.01
N ARG A 175 -37.16 8.09 12.96
CA ARG A 175 -37.28 6.73 13.52
C ARG A 175 -36.34 6.50 14.70
N ILE A 176 -36.89 5.88 15.75
CA ILE A 176 -36.15 5.22 16.84
C ILE A 176 -36.49 3.73 16.73
N ARG A 177 -35.48 2.87 16.56
CA ARG A 177 -35.63 1.40 16.64
C ARG A 177 -34.47 0.78 17.41
N SER A 178 -34.73 -0.40 17.96
CA SER A 178 -33.83 -1.11 18.87
C SER A 178 -32.75 -1.92 18.14
N PHE A 179 -31.61 -2.07 18.82
CA PHE A 179 -30.49 -3.02 18.69
C PHE A 179 -30.42 -3.94 17.46
N GLN A 180 -29.26 -3.97 16.78
CA GLN A 180 -29.02 -4.84 15.62
C GLN A 180 -27.68 -5.59 15.75
N MET A 181 -27.71 -6.92 15.62
CA MET A 181 -26.47 -7.70 15.50
C MET A 181 -25.77 -7.43 14.17
N ILE A 182 -24.45 -7.27 14.18
CA ILE A 182 -23.62 -7.07 12.98
C ILE A 182 -22.55 -8.17 12.93
N ARG A 183 -22.13 -8.52 11.72
CA ARG A 183 -21.21 -9.63 11.46
C ARG A 183 -19.88 -9.51 12.22
N SER A 184 -19.32 -10.70 12.44
CA SER A 184 -18.19 -11.08 13.26
C SER A 184 -16.88 -10.33 12.99
N ALA A 185 -16.18 -9.95 14.06
CA ALA A 185 -14.76 -9.68 14.03
C ALA A 185 -14.02 -11.01 13.81
N ARG A 186 -13.06 -11.06 12.87
CA ARG A 186 -12.32 -12.28 12.54
C ARG A 186 -10.90 -12.15 13.06
N TRP A 187 -10.45 -13.15 13.80
CA TRP A 187 -9.19 -13.15 14.55
C TRP A 187 -8.35 -14.32 14.09
N VAL A 188 -7.05 -14.13 14.08
CA VAL A 188 -6.09 -15.23 13.95
C VAL A 188 -5.80 -15.77 15.35
N GLN A 189 -5.80 -17.09 15.50
CA GLN A 189 -5.25 -17.78 16.67
C GLN A 189 -4.33 -18.91 16.22
N SER A 190 -3.27 -19.18 16.98
CA SER A 190 -2.33 -20.27 16.70
C SER A 190 -3.00 -21.61 16.98
N SER A 191 -2.65 -22.62 16.17
CA SER A 191 -3.03 -24.01 16.38
C SER A 191 -2.35 -24.63 17.62
N SER A 192 -1.23 -24.04 18.09
CA SER A 192 -0.57 -24.43 19.33
C SER A 192 -1.24 -23.77 20.53
N PHE A 193 -1.73 -24.59 21.46
CA PHE A 193 -2.63 -24.23 22.57
C PHE A 193 -2.18 -23.09 23.52
N HIS A 194 -0.99 -22.50 23.37
CA HIS A 194 -0.37 -21.60 24.36
C HIS A 194 0.40 -20.38 23.82
N MET A 195 0.39 -20.07 22.51
CA MET A 195 1.16 -18.91 21.98
C MET A 195 0.37 -18.12 20.95
N ASP A 196 0.54 -16.80 20.97
CA ASP A 196 0.09 -15.88 19.92
C ASP A 196 0.72 -16.24 18.55
N CYS A 197 0.02 -15.95 17.45
CA CYS A 197 0.56 -16.22 16.11
C CYS A 197 1.71 -15.28 15.79
N ILE A 198 2.93 -15.83 15.78
CA ILE A 198 4.11 -15.17 15.25
C ILE A 198 4.15 -15.41 13.73
N TRP A 199 4.44 -14.36 12.98
CA TRP A 199 4.59 -14.42 11.53
C TRP A 199 6.05 -14.10 11.15
N TYR A 200 6.64 -14.94 10.30
CA TYR A 200 7.86 -14.57 9.61
C TYR A 200 7.49 -13.71 8.42
N VAL A 201 8.05 -12.51 8.38
CA VAL A 201 8.12 -11.72 7.16
C VAL A 201 9.60 -11.64 6.80
N VAL A 202 10.07 -12.67 6.11
CA VAL A 202 11.40 -12.62 5.49
C VAL A 202 11.29 -11.63 4.33
N LEU A 203 12.17 -10.65 4.36
CA LEU A 203 12.07 -9.49 3.52
C LEU A 203 13.31 -9.42 2.65
N GLN A 204 13.27 -10.10 1.51
CA GLN A 204 14.43 -10.13 0.62
C GLN A 204 14.52 -8.84 -0.21
N VAL A 205 15.02 -7.78 0.41
CA VAL A 205 15.14 -6.47 -0.22
C VAL A 205 16.34 -6.39 -1.14
N ARG A 206 16.10 -6.68 -2.41
CA ARG A 206 17.11 -6.48 -3.46
C ARG A 206 17.19 -5.01 -3.87
N VAL A 207 18.03 -4.24 -3.16
CA VAL A 207 18.50 -2.93 -3.62
C VAL A 207 19.36 -3.09 -4.86
N TRP A 208 18.78 -2.80 -6.02
CA TRP A 208 19.49 -2.70 -7.29
C TRP A 208 20.06 -1.29 -7.45
N GLN A 209 21.38 -1.18 -7.55
CA GLN A 209 22.01 0.06 -8.00
C GLN A 209 21.76 0.26 -9.49
N ARG A 210 21.25 1.43 -9.87
CA ARG A 210 21.51 1.99 -11.20
C ARG A 210 22.77 2.85 -11.05
N LYS A 211 23.88 2.45 -11.69
CA LYS A 211 24.85 3.46 -12.13
C LYS A 211 24.05 4.37 -13.07
N MET A 212 23.89 5.65 -12.73
CA MET A 212 23.57 6.67 -13.72
C MET A 212 24.77 6.73 -14.67
N VAL A 213 24.81 5.83 -15.66
CA VAL A 213 25.73 5.96 -16.77
C VAL A 213 25.13 7.05 -17.65
N SER A 214 25.60 8.28 -17.44
CA SER A 214 25.63 9.29 -18.49
C SER A 214 26.47 8.71 -19.63
N GLN A 215 25.83 8.05 -20.59
CA GLN A 215 26.44 7.83 -21.89
C GLN A 215 26.39 9.18 -22.62
N LYS A 216 27.38 10.04 -22.33
CA LYS A 216 27.92 10.95 -23.34
C LYS A 216 28.75 10.10 -24.32
N MET A 217 28.26 9.97 -25.54
CA MET A 217 29.06 9.75 -26.75
C MET A 217 28.51 10.79 -27.73
N ILE A 218 29.21 11.91 -28.00
CA ILE A 218 30.25 12.04 -29.06
C ILE A 218 29.91 11.21 -30.27
#